data_AF-F6JIJ6-F1
#
_entry.id   AF-F6JIJ6-F1
#
_cell.length_a   1.000
_cell.length_b   1.000
_cell.length_c   1.000
_cell.angle_alpha   90.00
_cell.angle_beta   90.00
_cell.angle_gamma   90.00
#
_symmetry.space_group_name_H-M   'P 1'
#
loop_
_entity.id
_entity.type
_entity.pdbx_description
1 polymer ?
#
loop_
_entity_poly.entity_id
_entity_poly.type
_entity_poly.pdbx_seq_one_letter_code
_entity_poly.pdbx_strand_id
1 'polypeptide(L)'
;NIFDESNQDSLNEYIRMHTPQGVHFAMADGGFSVEGQKNIQEILSKQLYLCQFLTALKILRPNGSFVCKLFDLFTPFSVGLVYLMYQCFQQIAIIKPNSSRPANSERYLVCKYKRSDAETAGIIAYLNTINLMLSDESQVDDNDVLEIFNANELAEDEDFLRYIIDSNNAIGKKQIVGLRKIAAFAQNLELKETKQSEVRQECLKRWKLPDKLRQAPENKPTDRLLDELLA
;
A
#
# COMPACT_ATOMS: atom_id res chain seq x y z
N ASN A 1 11.48 -6.87 12.87
CA ASN A 1 11.44 -6.50 11.42
C ASN A 1 10.18 -7.10 10.82
N ILE A 2 9.47 -6.43 9.88
CA ILE A 2 8.21 -6.94 9.30
C ILE A 2 8.41 -8.21 8.44
N PHE A 3 9.61 -8.45 7.93
CA PHE A 3 9.93 -9.65 7.15
C PHE A 3 9.94 -10.94 7.98
N ASP A 4 10.09 -10.83 9.29
CA ASP A 4 10.16 -11.97 10.19
C ASP A 4 8.77 -12.32 10.71
N GLU A 5 8.34 -13.55 10.43
CA GLU A 5 7.02 -14.09 10.79
C GLU A 5 6.72 -13.93 12.29
N SER A 6 7.71 -14.17 13.15
CA SER A 6 7.54 -14.08 14.61
C SER A 6 7.14 -12.68 15.06
N ASN A 7 7.65 -11.64 14.40
CA ASN A 7 7.27 -10.25 14.68
C ASN A 7 5.85 -9.95 14.19
N GLN A 8 5.43 -10.51 13.06
CA GLN A 8 4.07 -10.35 12.55
C GLN A 8 3.07 -11.03 13.49
N ASP A 9 3.39 -12.23 13.97
CA ASP A 9 2.54 -13.02 14.86
C ASP A 9 2.46 -12.38 16.24
N SER A 10 3.60 -11.94 16.80
CA SER A 10 3.63 -11.19 18.06
C SER A 10 2.81 -9.90 17.99
N LEU A 11 2.85 -9.17 16.87
CA LEU A 11 2.00 -8.00 16.67
C LEU A 11 0.51 -8.38 16.63
N ASN A 12 0.16 -9.46 15.93
CA ASN A 12 -1.21 -9.95 15.89
C ASN A 12 -1.69 -10.33 17.29
N GLU A 13 -0.92 -11.12 18.05
CA GLU A 13 -1.24 -11.48 19.44
C GLU A 13 -1.51 -10.24 20.29
N TYR A 14 -0.62 -9.25 20.25
CA TYR A 14 -0.77 -8.00 21.00
C TYR A 14 -2.05 -7.24 20.62
N ILE A 15 -2.38 -7.18 19.32
CA ILE A 15 -3.62 -6.56 18.84
C ILE A 15 -4.83 -7.34 19.33
N ARG A 16 -4.80 -8.68 19.30
CA ARG A 16 -5.91 -9.54 19.72
C ARG A 16 -6.15 -9.47 21.23
N MET A 17 -5.12 -9.23 22.04
CA MET A 17 -5.28 -8.98 23.48
C MET A 17 -6.16 -7.76 23.78
N HIS A 18 -6.07 -6.70 22.97
CA HIS A 18 -6.81 -5.44 23.18
C HIS A 18 -8.06 -5.33 22.31
N THR A 19 -8.06 -6.00 21.16
CA THR A 19 -9.14 -6.06 20.19
C THR A 19 -9.30 -7.50 19.72
N PRO A 20 -10.03 -8.37 20.45
CA PRO A 20 -10.11 -9.80 20.15
C PRO A 20 -10.50 -10.13 18.71
N GLN A 21 -11.35 -9.29 18.12
CA GLN A 21 -11.78 -9.46 16.73
C GLN A 21 -10.81 -8.91 15.69
N GLY A 22 -9.75 -8.18 16.09
CA GLY A 22 -8.80 -7.51 15.21
C GLY A 22 -9.17 -6.05 14.94
N VAL A 23 -8.30 -5.35 14.23
CA VAL A 23 -8.50 -3.92 13.92
C VAL A 23 -9.55 -3.73 12.83
N HIS A 24 -10.25 -2.59 12.88
CA HIS A 24 -11.23 -2.19 11.87
C HIS A 24 -10.57 -1.82 10.54
N PHE A 25 -9.38 -1.23 10.64
CA PHE A 25 -8.66 -0.66 9.52
C PHE A 25 -7.16 -0.74 9.76
N ALA A 26 -6.41 -1.06 8.71
CA ALA A 26 -4.96 -1.07 8.73
C ALA A 26 -4.42 -0.19 7.61
N MET A 27 -3.29 0.47 7.86
CA MET A 27 -2.55 1.24 6.86
C MET A 27 -1.10 0.75 6.84
N ALA A 28 -0.53 0.63 5.65
CA ALA A 28 0.86 0.30 5.47
C ALA A 28 1.49 1.24 4.43
N ASP A 29 2.63 1.84 4.79
CA ASP A 29 3.32 2.85 3.98
C ASP A 29 4.83 2.55 3.87
N GLY A 30 5.16 1.25 3.81
CA GLY A 30 6.53 0.75 3.74
C GLY A 30 7.26 1.25 2.49
N GLY A 31 8.53 1.60 2.67
CA GLY A 31 9.43 1.95 1.59
C GLY A 31 10.85 2.16 2.13
N PHE A 32 11.83 1.98 1.26
CA PHE A 32 13.23 2.21 1.56
C PHE A 32 13.89 2.91 0.37
N SER A 33 15.10 3.44 0.57
CA SER A 33 15.82 4.14 -0.49
C SER A 33 16.25 3.15 -1.58
N VAL A 34 15.92 3.49 -2.83
CA VAL A 34 16.33 2.77 -4.05
C VAL A 34 17.11 3.72 -4.96
N GLU A 35 17.94 4.57 -4.37
CA GLU A 35 18.74 5.55 -5.09
C GLU A 35 19.59 4.86 -6.18
N GLY A 36 19.60 5.44 -7.38
CA GLY A 36 20.22 4.83 -8.57
C GLY A 36 19.44 3.68 -9.21
N GLN A 37 18.40 3.13 -8.56
CA GLN A 37 17.71 1.90 -8.99
C GLN A 37 16.17 2.03 -9.00
N LYS A 38 15.64 3.24 -9.18
CA LYS A 38 14.19 3.54 -9.16
C LYS A 38 13.37 2.69 -10.14
N ASN A 39 13.96 2.31 -11.28
CA ASN A 39 13.27 1.52 -12.31
C ASN A 39 13.00 0.07 -11.90
N ILE A 40 13.72 -0.46 -10.89
CA ILE A 40 13.52 -1.80 -10.35
C ILE A 40 12.95 -1.78 -8.93
N GLN A 41 12.41 -0.64 -8.51
CA GLN A 41 11.86 -0.46 -7.17
C GLN A 41 10.76 -1.48 -6.84
N GLU A 42 9.94 -1.85 -7.82
CA GLU A 42 8.93 -2.90 -7.67
C GLU A 42 9.57 -4.22 -7.23
N ILE A 43 10.61 -4.66 -7.95
CA ILE A 43 11.30 -5.92 -7.70
C ILE A 43 11.95 -5.89 -6.32
N LEU A 44 12.67 -4.82 -6.00
CA LEU A 44 13.32 -4.66 -4.70
C LEU A 44 12.30 -4.65 -3.55
N SER A 45 11.09 -4.11 -3.77
CA SER A 45 10.05 -3.98 -2.74
C SER A 45 9.15 -5.22 -2.62
N LYS A 46 9.35 -6.26 -3.41
CA LYS A 46 8.41 -7.39 -3.54
C LYS A 46 8.09 -8.08 -2.20
N GLN A 47 9.10 -8.35 -1.38
CA GLN A 47 8.90 -9.00 -0.07
C GLN A 47 8.20 -8.04 0.90
N LEU A 48 8.44 -6.74 0.78
CA LEU A 48 7.76 -5.73 1.58
C LEU A 48 6.29 -5.60 1.20
N TYR A 49 5.92 -5.74 -0.07
CA TYR A 49 4.51 -5.82 -0.49
C TYR A 49 3.84 -7.02 0.17
N LEU A 50 4.47 -8.20 0.03
CA LEU A 50 3.97 -9.44 0.61
C LEU A 50 3.76 -9.31 2.12
N CYS A 51 4.78 -8.87 2.86
CA CYS A 51 4.71 -8.81 4.32
C CYS A 51 3.69 -7.78 4.83
N GLN A 52 3.52 -6.66 4.13
CA GLN A 52 2.47 -5.70 4.47
C GLN A 52 1.07 -6.29 4.26
N PHE A 53 0.86 -7.03 3.17
CA PHE A 53 -0.42 -7.68 2.87
C PHE A 53 -0.72 -8.80 3.88
N LEU A 54 0.26 -9.66 4.11
CA LEU A 54 0.21 -10.76 5.07
C LEU A 54 -0.09 -10.26 6.49
N THR A 55 0.66 -9.25 6.96
CA THR A 55 0.42 -8.64 8.28
C THR A 55 -0.99 -8.06 8.37
N ALA A 56 -1.45 -7.35 7.33
CA ALA A 56 -2.81 -6.81 7.32
C ALA A 56 -3.87 -7.92 7.43
N LEU A 57 -3.72 -9.01 6.68
CA LEU A 57 -4.64 -10.15 6.73
C LEU A 57 -4.65 -10.83 8.11
N LYS A 58 -3.51 -10.91 8.82
CA LYS A 58 -3.43 -11.45 10.19
C LYS A 58 -4.19 -10.57 11.20
N ILE A 59 -3.98 -9.26 11.15
CA ILE A 59 -4.44 -8.33 12.21
C ILE A 59 -5.86 -7.79 12.00
N LEU A 60 -6.37 -7.80 10.77
CA LEU A 60 -7.69 -7.28 10.44
C LEU A 60 -8.81 -8.20 10.92
N ARG A 61 -9.90 -7.58 11.34
CA ARG A 61 -11.17 -8.29 11.56
C ARG A 61 -11.90 -8.61 10.25
N PRO A 62 -12.82 -9.58 10.23
CA PRO A 62 -13.79 -9.71 9.15
C PRO A 62 -14.56 -8.40 8.92
N ASN A 63 -14.77 -8.03 7.66
CA ASN A 63 -15.28 -6.74 7.21
C ASN A 63 -14.36 -5.52 7.49
N GLY A 64 -13.13 -5.73 7.97
CA GLY A 64 -12.11 -4.70 8.09
C GLY A 64 -11.62 -4.19 6.73
N SER A 65 -10.93 -3.05 6.69
CA SER A 65 -10.39 -2.47 5.44
C SER A 65 -8.88 -2.21 5.54
N PHE A 66 -8.21 -2.12 4.39
CA PHE A 66 -6.77 -1.99 4.31
C PHE A 66 -6.38 -0.96 3.24
N VAL A 67 -5.36 -0.15 3.52
CA VAL A 67 -4.72 0.71 2.51
C VAL A 67 -3.21 0.49 2.56
N CYS A 68 -2.62 0.13 1.43
CA CYS A 68 -1.19 -0.11 1.32
C CYS A 68 -0.57 0.72 0.21
N LYS A 69 0.53 1.42 0.50
CA LYS A 69 1.39 1.98 -0.54
C LYS A 69 2.07 0.85 -1.31
N LEU A 70 2.10 1.00 -2.62
CA LEU A 70 2.85 0.20 -3.59
C LEU A 70 3.54 1.13 -4.59
N PHE A 71 4.43 0.58 -5.41
CA PHE A 71 5.00 1.25 -6.58
C PHE A 71 4.40 0.66 -7.84
N ASP A 72 5.22 0.32 -8.83
CA ASP A 72 4.75 -0.35 -10.03
C ASP A 72 4.22 -1.76 -9.72
N LEU A 73 3.35 -2.23 -10.62
CA LEU A 73 2.64 -3.51 -10.55
C LEU A 73 2.71 -4.19 -11.93
N PHE A 74 3.91 -4.30 -12.48
CA PHE A 74 4.14 -4.90 -13.80
C PHE A 74 4.52 -6.36 -13.73
N THR A 75 5.10 -6.81 -12.61
CA THR A 75 5.58 -8.18 -12.47
C THR A 75 4.44 -9.16 -12.16
N PRO A 76 4.52 -10.42 -12.63
CA PRO A 76 3.57 -11.45 -12.26
C PRO A 76 3.46 -11.66 -10.74
N PHE A 77 4.59 -11.55 -10.01
CA PHE A 77 4.60 -11.60 -8.55
C PHE A 77 3.69 -10.53 -7.92
N SER A 78 3.88 -9.25 -8.28
CA SER A 78 3.08 -8.15 -7.73
C SER A 78 1.61 -8.26 -8.11
N VAL A 79 1.32 -8.63 -9.36
CA VAL A 79 -0.06 -8.83 -9.82
C VAL A 79 -0.71 -10.01 -9.09
N GLY A 80 0.02 -11.11 -8.89
CA GLY A 80 -0.42 -12.25 -8.09
C GLY A 80 -0.74 -11.88 -6.65
N LEU A 81 0.08 -11.03 -6.02
CA LEU A 81 -0.21 -10.51 -4.67
C LEU A 81 -1.52 -9.72 -4.65
N VAL A 82 -1.72 -8.83 -5.63
CA VAL A 82 -2.96 -8.05 -5.74
C VAL A 82 -4.16 -8.96 -6.02
N TYR A 83 -4.00 -10.03 -6.80
CA TYR A 83 -5.05 -11.01 -7.06
C TYR A 83 -5.45 -11.76 -5.79
N LEU A 84 -4.48 -12.20 -4.98
CA LEU A 84 -4.77 -12.82 -3.67
C LEU A 84 -5.49 -11.84 -2.73
N MET A 85 -5.13 -10.56 -2.76
CA MET A 85 -5.86 -9.53 -2.00
C MET A 85 -7.28 -9.31 -2.56
N TYR A 86 -7.47 -9.36 -3.87
CA TYR A 86 -8.79 -9.35 -4.49
C TYR A 86 -9.66 -10.53 -4.02
N GLN A 87 -9.08 -11.72 -3.86
CA GLN A 87 -9.79 -12.88 -3.30
C GLN A 87 -10.10 -12.71 -1.80
N CYS A 88 -9.23 -12.07 -1.03
CA CYS A 88 -9.41 -11.88 0.42
C CYS A 88 -10.40 -10.78 0.82
N PHE A 89 -10.81 -9.89 -0.09
CA PHE A 89 -11.66 -8.74 0.21
C PHE A 89 -12.87 -8.70 -0.73
N GLN A 90 -13.95 -8.04 -0.31
CA GLN A 90 -15.13 -7.91 -1.18
C GLN A 90 -14.93 -6.89 -2.30
N GLN A 91 -14.07 -5.89 -2.10
CA GLN A 91 -13.78 -4.85 -3.08
C GLN A 91 -12.31 -4.43 -2.97
N ILE A 92 -11.68 -4.18 -4.13
CA ILE A 92 -10.35 -3.55 -4.19
C ILE A 92 -10.34 -2.39 -5.18
N ALA A 93 -9.39 -1.46 -5.00
CA ALA A 93 -9.09 -0.42 -5.95
C ALA A 93 -7.60 -0.03 -5.91
N ILE A 94 -7.01 0.28 -7.06
CA ILE A 94 -5.68 0.87 -7.19
C ILE A 94 -5.85 2.37 -7.45
N ILE A 95 -5.32 3.20 -6.56
CA ILE A 95 -5.53 4.65 -6.57
C ILE A 95 -4.19 5.37 -6.42
N LYS A 96 -3.92 6.33 -7.32
CA LYS A 96 -2.86 7.33 -7.13
C LYS A 96 -3.48 8.67 -6.75
N PRO A 97 -3.49 9.07 -5.47
CA PRO A 97 -4.10 10.32 -5.04
C PRO A 97 -3.29 11.53 -5.53
N ASN A 98 -3.94 12.70 -5.65
CA ASN A 98 -3.27 13.95 -6.07
C ASN A 98 -2.19 14.42 -5.08
N SER A 99 -2.23 13.95 -3.84
CA SER A 99 -1.17 14.18 -2.83
C SER A 99 0.08 13.34 -3.06
N SER A 100 0.02 12.29 -3.91
CA SER A 100 1.18 11.55 -4.40
C SER A 100 1.78 12.28 -5.60
N ARG A 101 3.11 12.41 -5.64
CA ARG A 101 3.79 13.17 -6.71
C ARG A 101 3.49 12.55 -8.08
N PRO A 102 3.13 13.35 -9.11
CA PRO A 102 2.63 12.81 -10.38
C PRO A 102 3.68 12.03 -11.18
N ALA A 103 4.98 12.24 -10.94
CA ALA A 103 6.07 11.64 -11.70
C ALA A 103 6.65 10.35 -11.08
N ASN A 104 6.29 10.01 -9.84
CA ASN A 104 6.75 8.77 -9.21
C ASN A 104 5.77 7.61 -9.47
N SER A 105 6.23 6.38 -9.23
CA SER A 105 5.44 5.15 -9.41
C SER A 105 4.50 4.83 -8.25
N GLU A 106 4.54 5.63 -7.18
CA GLU A 106 3.73 5.43 -5.97
C GLU A 106 2.23 5.40 -6.31
N ARG A 107 1.54 4.40 -5.76
CA ARG A 107 0.09 4.23 -5.80
C ARG A 107 -0.35 3.47 -4.55
N TYR A 108 -1.64 3.40 -4.31
CA TYR A 108 -2.20 2.73 -3.15
C TYR A 108 -3.17 1.64 -3.59
N LEU A 109 -3.01 0.44 -3.03
CA LEU A 109 -4.05 -0.57 -3.03
C LEU A 109 -4.99 -0.29 -1.86
N VAL A 110 -6.27 -0.13 -2.15
CA VAL A 110 -7.35 0.04 -1.18
C VAL A 110 -8.21 -1.21 -1.20
N CYS A 111 -8.25 -1.94 -0.10
CA CYS A 111 -9.08 -3.14 0.04
C CYS A 111 -10.18 -2.88 1.06
N LYS A 112 -11.43 -3.24 0.73
CA LYS A 112 -12.59 -3.05 1.60
C LYS A 112 -13.27 -4.37 1.92
N TYR A 113 -13.63 -4.50 3.19
CA TYR A 113 -14.38 -5.61 3.74
C TYR A 113 -13.66 -6.96 3.56
N LYS A 114 -12.65 -7.20 4.41
CA LYS A 114 -11.97 -8.49 4.51
C LYS A 114 -13.00 -9.61 4.66
N ARG A 115 -12.85 -10.69 3.90
CA ARG A 115 -13.66 -11.90 4.04
C ARG A 115 -13.41 -12.59 5.38
N SER A 116 -14.21 -13.61 5.69
CA SER A 116 -14.08 -14.32 6.97
C SER A 116 -12.70 -14.93 7.14
N ASP A 117 -12.30 -15.18 8.39
CA ASP A 117 -10.98 -15.75 8.67
C ASP A 117 -10.82 -17.13 8.04
N ALA A 118 -11.90 -17.93 7.99
CA ALA A 118 -11.93 -19.22 7.32
C ALA A 118 -11.67 -19.11 5.80
N GLU A 119 -12.28 -18.14 5.11
CA GLU A 119 -12.05 -17.90 3.68
C GLU A 119 -10.61 -17.43 3.40
N THR A 120 -9.99 -16.68 4.31
CA THR A 120 -8.64 -16.12 4.10
C THR A 120 -7.50 -17.00 4.62
N ALA A 121 -7.79 -18.01 5.44
CA ALA A 121 -6.77 -18.79 6.16
C ALA A 121 -5.76 -19.48 5.22
N GLY A 122 -6.24 -20.08 4.12
CA GLY A 122 -5.37 -20.73 3.14
C GLY A 122 -4.41 -19.76 2.46
N ILE A 123 -4.89 -18.55 2.12
CA ILE A 123 -4.06 -17.50 1.51
C ILE A 123 -3.02 -16.97 2.51
N ILE A 124 -3.39 -16.80 3.78
CA ILE A 124 -2.45 -16.38 4.84
C ILE A 124 -1.33 -17.42 4.99
N ALA A 125 -1.67 -18.71 5.07
CA ALA A 125 -0.69 -19.78 5.17
C ALA A 125 0.23 -19.83 3.94
N TYR A 126 -0.34 -19.69 2.74
CA TYR A 126 0.42 -19.66 1.50
C TYR A 126 1.41 -18.49 1.44
N LEU A 127 0.97 -17.28 1.76
CA LEU A 127 1.83 -16.09 1.79
C LEU A 127 2.94 -16.21 2.85
N ASN A 128 2.65 -16.80 4.01
CA ASN A 128 3.65 -17.14 5.02
C ASN A 128 4.74 -18.05 4.42
N THR A 129 4.35 -19.12 3.71
CA THR A 129 5.31 -20.02 3.05
C THR A 129 6.19 -19.29 2.04
N ILE A 130 5.61 -18.42 1.20
CA ILE A 130 6.40 -17.63 0.24
C ILE A 130 7.36 -16.67 0.96
N ASN A 131 6.94 -16.07 2.07
CA ASN A 131 7.83 -15.20 2.85
C ASN A 131 9.03 -15.95 3.43
N LEU A 132 8.81 -17.17 3.93
CA LEU A 132 9.88 -18.02 4.43
C LEU A 132 10.85 -18.40 3.30
N MET A 133 10.34 -18.74 2.10
CA MET A 133 11.18 -19.00 0.93
C MET A 133 12.04 -17.80 0.53
N LEU A 134 11.48 -16.59 0.57
CA LEU A 134 12.20 -15.35 0.25
C LEU A 134 13.21 -14.93 1.34
N SER A 135 13.10 -15.48 2.55
CA SER A 135 13.98 -15.17 3.69
C SER A 135 15.03 -16.25 3.92
N ASP A 136 15.01 -17.33 3.14
CA ASP A 136 15.95 -18.44 3.27
C ASP A 136 17.32 -18.09 2.67
N GLU A 137 18.19 -17.53 3.49
CA GLU A 137 19.59 -17.20 3.14
C GLU A 137 20.44 -18.45 2.83
N SER A 138 19.92 -19.67 3.04
CA SER A 138 20.63 -20.91 2.70
C SER A 138 20.50 -21.31 1.23
N GLN A 139 19.57 -20.69 0.49
CA GLN A 139 19.49 -20.82 -0.96
C GLN A 139 20.66 -20.06 -1.60
N VAL A 140 21.30 -20.68 -2.59
CA VAL A 140 22.32 -20.02 -3.43
C VAL A 140 21.73 -18.73 -4.00
N ASP A 141 22.47 -17.63 -3.96
CA ASP A 141 22.08 -16.22 -4.27
C ASP A 141 21.28 -15.96 -5.58
N ASP A 142 21.00 -16.97 -6.40
CA ASP A 142 20.32 -16.88 -7.70
C ASP A 142 18.84 -17.36 -7.71
N ASN A 143 18.31 -17.92 -6.61
CA ASN A 143 16.92 -18.42 -6.59
C ASN A 143 15.94 -17.37 -6.03
N ASP A 144 15.11 -16.78 -6.90
CA ASP A 144 14.03 -15.84 -6.52
C ASP A 144 12.64 -16.38 -6.92
N VAL A 145 11.60 -16.00 -6.18
CA VAL A 145 10.20 -16.40 -6.45
C VAL A 145 9.57 -15.43 -7.46
N LEU A 146 9.56 -15.77 -8.74
CA LEU A 146 9.10 -14.85 -9.79
C LEU A 146 7.57 -14.75 -9.92
N GLU A 147 6.85 -15.81 -9.56
CA GLU A 147 5.39 -15.90 -9.68
C GLU A 147 4.82 -16.65 -8.47
N ILE A 148 3.64 -16.22 -7.99
CA ILE A 148 2.96 -16.81 -6.83
C ILE A 148 1.51 -17.21 -7.14
N PHE A 149 1.14 -17.16 -8.40
CA PHE A 149 -0.17 -17.58 -8.87
C PHE A 149 -0.03 -18.06 -10.32
N ASN A 150 -0.80 -19.08 -10.69
CA ASN A 150 -0.73 -19.64 -12.04
C ASN A 150 -1.23 -18.62 -13.07
N ALA A 151 -0.40 -18.28 -14.05
CA ALA A 151 -0.74 -17.27 -15.05
C ALA A 151 -1.97 -17.64 -15.90
N ASN A 152 -2.19 -18.93 -16.18
CA ASN A 152 -3.36 -19.37 -16.93
C ASN A 152 -4.64 -19.23 -16.10
N GLU A 153 -4.61 -19.64 -14.82
CA GLU A 153 -5.76 -19.48 -13.91
C GLU A 153 -6.08 -18.00 -13.67
N LEU A 154 -5.07 -17.14 -13.54
CA LEU A 154 -5.29 -15.69 -13.42
C LEU A 154 -5.90 -15.11 -14.69
N ALA A 155 -5.55 -15.66 -15.85
CA ALA A 155 -6.07 -15.22 -17.14
C ALA A 155 -7.54 -15.58 -17.38
N GLU A 156 -8.08 -16.54 -16.63
CA GLU A 156 -9.51 -16.85 -16.66
C GLU A 156 -10.38 -15.74 -16.03
N ASP A 157 -9.82 -14.93 -15.13
CA ASP A 157 -10.47 -13.72 -14.61
C ASP A 157 -10.17 -12.50 -15.51
N GLU A 158 -10.89 -12.44 -16.64
CA GLU A 158 -10.73 -11.37 -17.63
C GLU A 158 -11.01 -9.97 -17.06
N ASP A 159 -11.93 -9.86 -16.09
CA ASP A 159 -12.30 -8.59 -15.48
C ASP A 159 -11.17 -8.06 -14.59
N PHE A 160 -10.58 -8.92 -13.76
CA PHE A 160 -9.41 -8.57 -12.96
C PHE A 160 -8.23 -8.18 -13.84
N LEU A 161 -7.93 -8.98 -14.87
CA LEU A 161 -6.82 -8.71 -15.78
C LEU A 161 -6.98 -7.37 -16.50
N ARG A 162 -8.16 -7.13 -17.08
CA ARG A 162 -8.48 -5.87 -17.74
C ARG A 162 -8.32 -4.70 -16.78
N TYR A 163 -8.80 -4.83 -15.54
CA TYR A 163 -8.64 -3.80 -14.52
C TYR A 163 -7.17 -3.46 -14.23
N ILE A 164 -6.32 -4.48 -14.06
CA ILE A 164 -4.87 -4.28 -13.81
C ILE A 164 -4.19 -3.60 -14.99
N ILE A 165 -4.47 -4.06 -16.22
CA ILE A 165 -3.93 -3.49 -17.45
C ILE A 165 -4.35 -2.02 -17.60
N ASP A 166 -5.64 -1.74 -17.43
CA ASP A 166 -6.18 -0.38 -17.56
C ASP A 166 -5.64 0.55 -16.49
N SER A 167 -5.54 0.08 -15.24
CA SER A 167 -4.96 0.82 -14.12
C SER A 167 -3.49 1.18 -14.39
N ASN A 168 -2.68 0.21 -14.79
CA ASN A 168 -1.27 0.41 -15.12
C ASN A 168 -1.10 1.39 -16.28
N ASN A 169 -1.88 1.24 -17.35
CA ASN A 169 -1.84 2.14 -18.50
C ASN A 169 -2.30 3.56 -18.15
N ALA A 170 -3.37 3.71 -17.37
CA ALA A 170 -3.88 5.02 -16.98
C ALA A 170 -2.90 5.78 -16.08
N ILE A 171 -2.31 5.11 -15.09
CA ILE A 171 -1.29 5.70 -14.21
C ILE A 171 -0.02 6.00 -15.00
N GLY A 172 0.46 5.07 -15.82
CA GLY A 172 1.66 5.24 -16.65
C GLY A 172 1.57 6.43 -17.62
N LYS A 173 0.42 6.61 -18.29
CA LYS A 173 0.17 7.79 -19.15
C LYS A 173 0.32 9.11 -18.38
N LYS A 174 -0.23 9.19 -17.16
CA LYS A 174 -0.11 10.38 -16.30
C LYS A 174 1.32 10.59 -15.80
N GLN A 175 2.03 9.50 -15.48
CA GLN A 175 3.42 9.54 -15.03
C GLN A 175 4.35 10.07 -16.14
N ILE A 176 4.15 9.64 -17.39
CA ILE A 176 4.89 10.16 -18.56
C ILE A 176 4.72 11.67 -18.68
N VAL A 177 3.50 12.18 -18.53
CA VAL A 177 3.24 13.63 -18.54
C VAL A 177 3.96 14.33 -17.38
N GLY A 178 3.90 13.77 -16.17
CA GLY A 178 4.60 14.30 -15.00
C GLY A 178 6.12 14.37 -15.19
N LEU A 179 6.73 13.31 -15.72
CA LEU A 179 8.17 13.24 -15.99
C LEU A 179 8.58 14.24 -17.07
N ARG A 180 7.85 14.31 -18.18
CA ARG A 180 8.11 15.30 -19.25
C ARG A 180 7.98 16.73 -18.75
N LYS A 181 7.00 17.00 -17.89
CA LYS A 181 6.82 18.32 -17.26
C LYS A 181 8.02 18.69 -16.39
N ILE A 182 8.51 17.77 -15.56
CA ILE A 182 9.72 18.01 -14.74
C ILE A 182 10.93 18.29 -15.65
N ALA A 183 11.13 17.50 -16.71
CA ALA A 183 12.23 17.72 -17.64
C ALA A 183 12.16 19.09 -18.32
N ALA A 184 10.97 19.53 -18.75
CA ALA A 184 10.77 20.85 -19.33
C ALA A 184 11.06 21.98 -18.33
N PHE A 185 10.60 21.87 -17.08
CA PHE A 185 10.85 22.86 -16.02
C PHE A 185 12.33 22.91 -15.60
N ALA A 186 13.05 21.79 -15.67
CA ALA A 186 14.48 21.75 -15.42
C ALA A 186 15.28 22.48 -16.51
N GLN A 187 14.78 22.50 -17.75
CA GLN A 187 15.40 23.19 -18.88
C GLN A 187 15.01 24.67 -18.98
N ASN A 188 13.84 25.05 -18.46
CA ASN A 188 13.35 26.42 -18.49
C ASN A 188 12.78 26.84 -17.12
N LEU A 189 13.56 27.64 -16.40
CA LEU A 189 13.24 28.11 -15.05
C LEU A 189 12.13 29.18 -15.00
N GLU A 190 11.72 29.73 -16.15
CA GLU A 190 10.61 30.67 -16.23
C GLU A 190 9.24 30.00 -16.20
N LEU A 191 9.18 28.67 -16.41
CA LEU A 191 7.94 27.90 -16.34
C LEU A 191 7.41 27.87 -14.90
N LYS A 192 6.11 28.17 -14.73
CA LYS A 192 5.45 28.24 -13.42
C LYS A 192 4.12 27.51 -13.44
N GLU A 193 3.81 26.87 -12.32
CA GLU A 193 2.50 26.28 -12.10
C GLU A 193 1.58 27.30 -11.41
N THR A 194 0.83 28.07 -12.19
CA THR A 194 0.09 29.24 -11.71
C THR A 194 -1.11 28.92 -10.82
N LYS A 195 -1.60 27.68 -10.84
CA LYS A 195 -2.81 27.25 -10.11
C LYS A 195 -2.55 26.51 -8.80
N GLN A 196 -1.31 26.42 -8.32
CA GLN A 196 -0.99 25.63 -7.12
C GLN A 196 -1.77 26.11 -5.88
N SER A 197 -1.87 27.42 -5.66
CA SER A 197 -2.58 27.99 -4.51
C SER A 197 -4.08 27.67 -4.55
N GLU A 198 -4.71 27.86 -5.72
CA GLU A 198 -6.12 27.56 -5.96
C GLU A 198 -6.42 26.08 -5.71
N VAL A 199 -5.64 25.17 -6.32
CA VAL A 199 -5.81 23.72 -6.17
C VAL A 199 -5.62 23.30 -4.71
N ARG A 200 -4.63 23.86 -4.00
CA ARG A 200 -4.43 23.60 -2.56
C ARG A 200 -5.66 23.96 -1.74
N GLN A 201 -6.19 25.18 -1.91
CA GLN A 201 -7.37 25.65 -1.16
C GLN A 201 -8.59 24.78 -1.44
N GLU A 202 -8.82 24.43 -2.70
CA GLU A 202 -9.93 23.61 -3.14
C GLU A 202 -9.83 22.15 -2.64
N CYS A 203 -8.62 21.59 -2.53
CA CYS A 203 -8.39 20.29 -1.90
C CYS A 203 -8.66 20.34 -0.39
N LEU A 204 -8.11 21.32 0.33
CA LEU A 204 -8.34 21.47 1.78
C LEU A 204 -9.84 21.60 2.10
N LYS A 205 -10.56 22.40 1.32
CA LYS A 205 -12.02 22.56 1.43
C LYS A 205 -12.75 21.24 1.18
N ARG A 206 -12.45 20.51 0.09
CA ARG A 206 -13.08 19.22 -0.22
C ARG A 206 -12.81 18.16 0.83
N TRP A 207 -11.60 18.13 1.40
CA TRP A 207 -11.20 17.19 2.44
C TRP A 207 -11.58 17.63 3.85
N LYS A 208 -12.23 18.81 3.98
CA LYS A 208 -12.62 19.41 5.27
C LYS A 208 -11.44 19.55 6.23
N LEU A 209 -10.27 19.91 5.71
CA LEU A 209 -9.06 20.14 6.48
C LEU A 209 -8.88 21.63 6.79
N PRO A 210 -8.44 22.00 8.01
CA PRO A 210 -8.18 23.38 8.35
C PRO A 210 -6.98 23.93 7.57
N ASP A 211 -7.14 25.11 6.98
CA ASP A 211 -6.03 25.85 6.36
C ASP A 211 -5.27 26.64 7.44
N LYS A 212 -4.55 25.91 8.29
CA LYS A 212 -3.73 26.48 9.37
C LYS A 212 -2.33 25.88 9.33
N LEU A 213 -1.35 26.68 9.73
CA LEU A 213 -0.01 26.17 9.99
C LEU A 213 -0.03 25.23 11.20
N ARG A 214 0.84 24.22 11.18
CA ARG A 214 1.05 23.34 12.33
C ARG A 214 1.51 24.20 13.51
N GLN A 215 0.76 24.14 14.60
CA GLN A 215 1.16 24.72 15.88
C GLN A 215 1.70 23.59 16.76
N ALA A 216 2.61 23.90 17.68
CA ALA A 216 3.01 22.95 18.70
C ALA A 216 1.77 22.54 19.52
N PRO A 217 1.64 21.27 19.94
CA PRO A 217 0.55 20.87 20.83
C PRO A 217 0.57 21.76 22.08
N GLU A 218 -0.59 22.22 22.53
CA GLU A 218 -0.68 22.84 23.85
C GLU A 218 -0.32 21.79 24.91
N ASN A 219 0.65 22.09 25.78
CA ASN A 219 0.89 21.30 26.99
C ASN A 219 -0.30 21.51 27.93
N LYS A 220 -1.35 20.72 27.77
CA LYS A 220 -2.47 20.69 28.70
C LYS A 220 -2.04 19.91 29.96
N PRO A 221 -2.22 20.46 31.17
CA PRO A 221 -2.02 19.68 32.39
C PRO A 221 -2.97 18.48 32.41
N THR A 222 -2.53 17.37 33.01
CA THR A 222 -3.20 16.06 32.99
C THR A 222 -4.68 16.14 33.35
N ASP A 223 -5.03 16.99 34.31
CA ASP A 223 -6.40 17.18 34.79
C ASP A 223 -7.35 17.66 33.67
N ARG A 224 -6.88 18.59 32.82
CA ARG A 224 -7.67 19.12 31.70
C ARG A 224 -7.87 18.11 30.58
N LEU A 225 -6.96 17.16 30.45
CA LEU A 225 -6.98 16.13 29.43
C LEU A 225 -7.94 15.00 29.81
N LEU A 226 -8.03 14.69 31.11
CA LEU A 226 -9.02 13.80 31.70
C LEU A 226 -10.45 14.35 31.52
N ASP A 227 -10.67 15.63 31.80
CA ASP A 227 -11.98 16.26 31.64
C ASP A 227 -12.50 16.22 30.19
N GLU A 228 -11.61 16.40 29.19
CA GLU A 228 -11.99 16.36 27.76
C GLU A 228 -12.24 14.94 27.23
N LEU A 229 -11.62 13.92 27.82
CA LEU A 229 -11.83 12.51 27.43
C LEU A 229 -13.07 11.89 28.07
N LEU A 230 -13.53 12.45 29.19
CA LEU A 230 -14.67 11.96 29.96
C LEU A 230 -15.98 12.73 29.66
N ALA A 231 -15.93 13.77 28.83
CA ALA A 231 -17.07 14.56 28.34
C ALA A 231 -17.60 14.05 27.00
#